data_AF-A0A7V1D1I3-F1
#
_entry.id   AF-A0A7V1D1I3-F1
#
_cell.length_a   1.000
_cell.length_b   1.000
_cell.length_c   1.000
_cell.angle_alpha   90.00
_cell.angle_beta   90.00
_cell.angle_gamma   90.00
#
_symmetry.space_group_name_H-M   'P 1'
#
loop_
_entity.id
_entity.type
_entity.pdbx_description
1 polymer ?
#
loop_
_entity_poly.entity_id
_entity_poly.type
_entity_poly.pdbx_seq_one_letter_code
_entity_poly.pdbx_strand_id
1 'polypeptide(L)'
;KYLLDEIGLEIEKYTHSTILVLLTLGGTRSKIIRLYNALKKLDSGKVKLSKSTRRARLPENLPAIDLACIPSDAFYGDRESVPISKSSNRICAGLVTPYPPGIPLLVPGQHITDDHVEYLQELASQGLTIQGSFDGEIYVLKGKVKK
;
A
#
# COMPACT_ATOMS: atom_id res chain seq x y z
N LYS A 1 0.78 -17.25 2.78
CA LYS A 1 0.51 -18.34 3.74
C LYS A 1 0.99 -19.67 3.18
N TYR A 2 0.24 -20.42 2.36
CA TYR A 2 0.68 -21.72 1.80
C TYR A 2 2.16 -21.79 1.36
N LEU A 3 2.61 -20.88 0.48
CA LEU A 3 3.99 -20.90 -0.04
C LEU A 3 5.04 -20.75 1.07
N LEU A 4 4.81 -19.88 2.06
CA LEU A 4 5.74 -19.64 3.16
C LEU A 4 5.62 -20.73 4.23
N ASP A 5 4.41 -20.92 4.75
CA ASP A 5 4.16 -21.71 5.97
C ASP A 5 4.29 -23.21 5.71
N GLU A 6 3.81 -23.70 4.56
CA GLU A 6 3.85 -25.15 4.24
C GLU A 6 5.04 -25.52 3.37
N ILE A 7 5.40 -24.66 2.40
CA ILE A 7 6.44 -24.96 1.42
C ILE A 7 7.78 -24.31 1.77
N GLY A 8 7.85 -23.34 2.68
CA GLY A 8 9.09 -22.64 3.03
C GLY A 8 9.67 -21.80 1.89
N LEU A 9 8.81 -21.27 1.01
CA LEU A 9 9.15 -20.33 -0.06
C LEU A 9 8.70 -18.93 0.34
N GLU A 10 9.67 -18.07 0.55
CA GLU A 10 9.45 -16.65 0.77
C GLU A 10 9.20 -15.95 -0.56
N ILE A 11 8.19 -15.09 -0.59
CA ILE A 11 7.75 -14.34 -1.78
C ILE A 11 8.06 -12.87 -1.51
N GLU A 12 8.79 -12.25 -2.44
CA GLU A 12 9.24 -10.87 -2.31
C GLU A 12 8.08 -9.88 -2.17
N LYS A 13 7.12 -9.97 -3.09
CA LYS A 13 5.95 -9.10 -3.10
C LYS A 13 4.76 -9.86 -3.65
N TYR A 14 3.58 -9.59 -3.10
CA TYR A 14 2.33 -10.06 -3.66
C TYR A 14 1.28 -8.95 -3.61
N THR A 15 0.34 -9.01 -4.54
CA THR A 15 -0.86 -8.16 -4.57
C THR A 15 -2.10 -9.03 -4.68
N HIS A 16 -3.26 -8.43 -4.95
CA HIS A 16 -4.51 -9.13 -5.21
C HIS A 16 -4.45 -10.19 -6.33
N SER A 17 -3.60 -10.00 -7.34
CA SER A 17 -3.57 -10.84 -8.55
C SER A 17 -2.16 -11.17 -9.04
N THR A 18 -1.13 -10.68 -8.37
CA THR A 18 0.27 -10.88 -8.78
C THR A 18 1.13 -11.37 -7.63
N ILE A 19 2.11 -12.20 -7.95
CA ILE A 19 3.22 -12.57 -7.08
C ILE A 19 4.52 -12.20 -7.80
N LEU A 20 5.48 -11.70 -7.05
CA LEU A 20 6.83 -11.39 -7.51
C LEU A 20 7.80 -12.34 -6.83
N VAL A 21 8.59 -13.04 -7.64
CA VAL A 21 9.66 -13.93 -7.19
C VAL A 21 10.98 -13.41 -7.73
N LEU A 22 11.98 -13.27 -6.86
CA LEU A 22 13.32 -12.86 -7.25
C LEU A 22 14.19 -14.09 -7.52
N LEU A 23 14.64 -14.23 -8.76
CA LEU A 23 15.65 -15.20 -9.15
C LEU A 23 16.99 -14.46 -9.29
N THR A 24 17.89 -14.70 -8.35
CA THR A 24 19.21 -14.06 -8.30
C THR A 24 20.32 -15.06 -8.61
N LEU A 25 21.58 -14.60 -8.67
CA LEU A 25 22.76 -15.46 -8.84
C LEU A 25 22.88 -16.55 -7.75
N GLY A 26 22.25 -16.36 -6.57
CA GLY A 26 22.16 -17.36 -5.50
C GLY A 26 21.05 -18.41 -5.69
N GLY A 27 20.38 -18.39 -6.84
CA GLY A 27 19.34 -19.34 -7.22
C GLY A 27 19.92 -20.67 -7.67
N THR A 28 19.92 -21.67 -6.81
CA THR A 28 20.32 -23.03 -7.21
C THR A 28 19.21 -23.73 -7.98
N ARG A 29 19.58 -24.71 -8.82
CA ARG A 29 18.62 -25.56 -9.54
C ARG A 29 17.57 -26.18 -8.60
N SER A 30 17.99 -26.59 -7.40
CA SER A 30 17.11 -27.16 -6.38
C SER A 30 16.04 -26.16 -5.91
N LYS A 31 16.37 -24.87 -5.74
CA LYS A 31 15.40 -23.82 -5.38
C LYS A 31 14.37 -23.61 -6.50
N ILE A 32 14.81 -23.62 -7.77
CA ILE A 32 13.92 -23.48 -8.93
C ILE A 32 12.95 -24.68 -9.03
N ILE A 33 13.45 -25.91 -8.83
CA ILE A 33 12.61 -27.10 -8.83
C ILE A 33 11.58 -27.06 -7.70
N ARG A 34 11.97 -26.58 -6.50
CA ARG A 34 11.03 -26.40 -5.38
C ARG A 34 9.93 -25.41 -5.73
N LEU A 35 10.27 -24.27 -6.33
CA LEU A 35 9.29 -23.29 -6.81
C LEU A 35 8.35 -23.88 -7.86
N TYR A 36 8.88 -24.55 -8.89
CA TYR A 36 8.09 -25.21 -9.92
C TYR A 36 7.09 -26.21 -9.34
N ASN A 37 7.54 -27.08 -8.43
CA ASN A 37 6.69 -28.08 -7.79
C ASN A 37 5.60 -27.42 -6.92
N ALA A 38 5.92 -26.32 -6.24
CA ALA A 38 4.95 -25.56 -5.44
C ALA A 38 3.84 -24.97 -6.32
N LEU A 39 4.22 -24.32 -7.43
CA LEU A 39 3.29 -23.74 -8.39
C LEU A 39 2.42 -24.82 -9.07
N LYS A 40 3.03 -25.94 -9.48
CA LYS A 40 2.29 -27.07 -10.06
C LYS A 40 1.28 -27.68 -9.07
N LYS A 41 1.62 -27.73 -7.79
CA LYS A 41 0.70 -28.21 -6.74
C LYS A 41 -0.46 -27.23 -6.53
N LEU A 42 -0.20 -25.92 -6.58
CA LEU A 42 -1.26 -24.90 -6.56
C LEU A 42 -2.21 -25.03 -7.75
N ASP A 43 -1.66 -25.19 -8.96
CA ASP A 43 -2.41 -25.36 -10.20
C ASP A 43 -3.28 -26.64 -10.19
N SER A 44 -2.82 -27.70 -9.54
CA SER A 44 -3.59 -28.95 -9.41
C SER A 44 -4.91 -28.83 -8.62
N GLY A 45 -5.17 -27.69 -7.96
CA GLY A 45 -6.38 -27.43 -7.18
C GLY A 45 -6.48 -28.22 -5.86
N LYS A 46 -5.46 -29.03 -5.51
CA LYS A 46 -5.41 -29.85 -4.29
C LYS A 46 -5.02 -29.06 -3.04
N VAL A 47 -4.58 -27.81 -3.20
CA VAL A 47 -4.20 -26.94 -2.08
C VAL A 47 -5.45 -26.23 -1.55
N LYS A 48 -5.72 -26.38 -0.25
CA LYS A 48 -6.80 -25.65 0.42
C LYS A 48 -6.37 -24.21 0.64
N LEU A 49 -6.72 -23.33 -0.30
CA LEU A 49 -6.55 -21.89 -0.15
C LEU A 49 -7.78 -21.28 0.51
N SER A 50 -7.55 -20.34 1.43
CA SER A 50 -8.61 -19.47 1.94
C SER A 50 -9.16 -18.63 0.80
N LYS A 51 -10.40 -18.90 0.38
CA LYS A 51 -11.09 -18.09 -0.63
C LYS A 51 -11.55 -16.78 0.01
N SER A 52 -10.99 -15.65 -0.41
CA SER A 52 -11.57 -14.35 -0.07
C SER A 52 -12.87 -14.17 -0.86
N THR A 53 -13.98 -13.92 -0.17
CA THR A 53 -15.27 -13.57 -0.79
C THR A 53 -15.36 -12.08 -1.16
N ARG A 54 -14.45 -11.24 -0.67
CA ARG A 54 -14.37 -9.83 -1.08
C ARG A 54 -13.55 -9.73 -2.35
N ARG A 55 -14.22 -9.42 -3.47
CA ARG A 55 -13.55 -8.74 -4.58
C ARG A 55 -13.17 -7.35 -4.08
N ALA A 56 -11.89 -7.14 -3.79
CA ALA A 56 -11.33 -5.81 -3.65
C ALA A 56 -11.58 -5.09 -4.99
N ARG A 57 -12.48 -4.11 -5.01
CA ARG A 57 -12.47 -3.12 -6.08
C ARG A 57 -11.29 -2.21 -5.78
N LEU A 58 -10.31 -2.21 -6.68
CA LEU A 58 -9.33 -1.14 -6.64
C LEU A 58 -10.04 0.10 -7.21
N PRO A 59 -9.85 1.29 -6.61
CA PRO A 59 -10.34 2.52 -7.20
C PRO A 59 -9.85 2.61 -8.65
N GLU A 60 -10.75 2.95 -9.58
CA GLU A 60 -10.44 2.88 -11.02
C GLU A 60 -9.32 3.85 -11.43
N ASN A 61 -9.18 4.96 -10.70
CA ASN A 61 -8.21 6.01 -10.98
C ASN A 61 -7.30 6.25 -9.78
N LEU A 62 -6.00 6.35 -10.04
CA LEU A 62 -5.03 6.84 -9.06
C LEU A 62 -5.10 8.37 -9.04
N PRO A 63 -5.28 9.01 -7.87
CA PRO A 63 -5.26 10.46 -7.75
C PRO A 63 -3.94 11.05 -8.31
N ALA A 64 -4.05 12.20 -8.99
CA ALA A 64 -2.88 12.88 -9.52
C ALA A 64 -2.00 13.43 -8.38
N ILE A 65 -0.69 13.42 -8.61
CA ILE A 65 0.27 14.03 -7.69
C ILE A 65 0.35 15.53 -7.98
N ASP A 66 0.04 16.36 -6.99
CA ASP A 66 0.15 17.81 -7.05
C ASP A 66 0.93 18.33 -5.84
N LEU A 67 2.12 18.91 -6.07
CA LEU A 67 2.99 19.40 -5.01
C LEU A 67 2.78 20.90 -4.80
N ALA A 68 2.28 21.27 -3.62
CA ALA A 68 2.11 22.65 -3.20
C ALA A 68 3.41 23.30 -2.69
N CYS A 69 4.34 22.50 -2.17
CA CYS A 69 5.66 22.96 -1.72
C CYS A 69 6.70 21.83 -1.76
N ILE A 70 7.94 22.16 -1.41
CA ILE A 70 9.04 21.21 -1.37
C ILE A 70 8.79 20.20 -0.23
N PRO A 71 8.97 18.88 -0.45
CA PRO A 71 8.73 17.88 0.58
C PRO A 71 9.50 18.09 1.88
N SER A 72 10.71 18.65 1.83
CA SER A 72 11.50 18.99 3.03
C SER A 72 10.78 20.02 3.89
N ASP A 73 10.24 21.06 3.28
CA ASP A 73 9.59 22.16 3.99
C ASP A 73 8.30 21.69 4.64
N ALA A 74 7.57 20.80 3.96
CA ALA A 74 6.37 20.18 4.52
C ALA A 74 6.68 19.22 5.66
N PHE A 75 7.73 18.40 5.53
CA PHE A 75 8.07 17.38 6.51
C PHE A 75 8.64 17.97 7.81
N TYR A 76 9.45 19.03 7.71
CA TYR A 76 10.08 19.70 8.85
C TYR A 76 9.30 20.94 9.33
N GLY A 77 8.28 21.38 8.59
CA GLY A 77 7.44 22.51 8.96
C GLY A 77 6.51 22.22 10.15
N ASP A 78 5.88 23.28 10.64
CA ASP A 78 4.85 23.16 11.67
C ASP A 78 3.69 22.30 11.16
N ARG A 79 3.38 21.23 11.88
CA ARG A 79 2.35 20.25 11.50
C ARG A 79 1.30 20.06 12.59
N GLU A 80 0.14 19.60 12.16
CA GLU A 80 -0.93 19.15 13.04
C GLU A 80 -1.49 17.80 12.55
N SER A 81 -2.05 17.03 13.47
CA SER A 81 -2.74 15.77 13.14
C SER A 81 -4.20 16.07 12.85
N VAL A 82 -4.73 15.52 11.76
CA VAL A 82 -6.15 15.64 11.40
C VAL A 82 -6.70 14.30 10.94
N PRO A 83 -7.97 13.98 11.22
CA PRO A 83 -8.63 12.80 10.66
C PRO A 83 -8.52 12.79 9.12
N ILE A 84 -8.29 11.62 8.52
CA ILE A 84 -8.24 11.46 7.06
C ILE A 84 -9.49 12.03 6.39
N SER A 85 -10.67 11.88 7.00
CA SER A 85 -11.93 12.45 6.49
C SER A 85 -11.98 13.98 6.44
N LYS A 86 -11.05 14.66 7.13
CA LYS A 86 -10.96 16.14 7.23
C LYS A 86 -9.66 16.69 6.64
N SER A 87 -8.85 15.85 5.98
CA SER A 87 -7.55 16.25 5.43
C SER A 87 -7.65 16.83 4.02
N SER A 88 -8.81 16.76 3.37
CA SER A 88 -9.04 17.38 2.07
C SER A 88 -8.75 18.89 2.09
N ASN A 89 -8.16 19.38 1.00
CA ASN A 89 -7.67 20.74 0.81
C ASN A 89 -6.59 21.18 1.83
N ARG A 90 -5.83 20.22 2.37
CA ARG A 90 -4.65 20.46 3.21
C ARG A 90 -3.38 20.06 2.45
N ILE A 91 -2.22 20.47 2.97
CA ILE A 91 -0.93 20.00 2.48
C ILE A 91 -0.46 18.87 3.40
N CYS A 92 -0.16 17.72 2.82
CA CYS A 92 0.36 16.57 3.57
C CYS A 92 1.73 16.92 4.17
N ALA A 93 1.96 16.56 5.43
CA ALA A 93 3.23 16.78 6.15
C ALA A 93 3.88 15.45 6.58
N GLY A 94 3.38 14.32 6.06
CA GLY A 94 3.89 12.98 6.35
C GLY A 94 3.80 12.07 5.14
N LEU A 95 4.35 10.88 5.27
CA LEU A 95 4.14 9.81 4.27
C LEU A 95 2.87 9.06 4.65
N VAL A 96 1.95 8.88 3.71
CA VAL A 96 0.76 8.03 3.90
C VAL A 96 0.79 6.91 2.88
N THR A 97 0.98 5.69 3.35
CA THR A 97 1.37 4.54 2.52
C THR A 97 0.43 3.35 2.80
N PRO A 98 -0.49 3.03 1.89
CA PRO A 98 -1.27 1.80 1.99
C PRO A 98 -0.40 0.56 1.76
N TYR A 99 -0.58 -0.45 2.60
CA TYR A 99 0.13 -1.73 2.50
C TYR A 99 -0.84 -2.91 2.48
N PRO A 100 -0.68 -3.86 1.52
CA PRO A 100 0.15 -3.78 0.30
C PRO A 100 -0.44 -2.80 -0.74
N PRO A 101 0.35 -2.21 -1.67
CA PRO A 101 1.70 -2.59 -2.08
C PRO A 101 2.86 -1.93 -1.32
N GLY A 102 2.62 -0.96 -0.44
CA GLY A 102 3.68 -0.26 0.30
C GLY A 102 4.31 0.91 -0.46
N ILE A 103 3.60 1.49 -1.42
CA ILE A 103 4.02 2.69 -2.16
C ILE A 103 3.25 3.89 -1.57
N PRO A 104 3.92 5.00 -1.22
CA PRO A 104 3.24 6.17 -0.69
C PRO A 104 2.17 6.68 -1.66
N LEU A 105 0.95 6.88 -1.15
CA LEU A 105 -0.12 7.57 -1.87
C LEU A 105 0.01 9.09 -1.71
N LEU A 106 0.38 9.52 -0.49
CA LEU A 106 0.68 10.91 -0.19
C LEU A 106 2.12 11.02 0.27
N VAL A 107 2.80 12.05 -0.25
CA VAL A 107 4.12 12.48 0.21
C VAL A 107 4.03 13.87 0.83
N PRO A 108 4.98 14.25 1.72
CA PRO A 108 5.03 15.61 2.25
C PRO A 108 5.07 16.64 1.12
N GLY A 109 4.31 17.73 1.27
CA GLY A 109 4.22 18.83 0.30
C GLY A 109 3.12 18.64 -0.73
N GLN A 110 2.49 17.48 -0.79
CA GLN A 110 1.38 17.21 -1.71
C GLN A 110 0.06 17.83 -1.24
N HIS A 111 -0.72 18.37 -2.16
CA HIS A 111 -2.10 18.78 -1.92
C HIS A 111 -3.01 17.55 -1.80
N ILE A 112 -3.77 17.50 -0.71
CA ILE A 112 -4.70 16.40 -0.44
C ILE A 112 -6.06 16.78 -1.03
N THR A 113 -6.57 15.98 -1.97
CA THR A 113 -7.89 16.13 -2.58
C THR A 113 -8.91 15.16 -1.99
N ASP A 114 -10.20 15.35 -2.30
CA ASP A 114 -11.26 14.42 -1.91
C ASP A 114 -11.03 13.01 -2.46
N ASP A 115 -10.52 12.89 -3.69
CA ASP A 115 -10.17 11.60 -4.31
C ASP A 115 -9.13 10.83 -3.48
N HIS A 116 -8.15 11.52 -2.89
CA HIS A 116 -7.17 10.88 -2.01
C HIS A 116 -7.81 10.34 -0.73
N VAL A 117 -8.76 11.10 -0.17
CA VAL A 117 -9.49 10.71 1.05
C VAL A 117 -10.36 9.49 0.76
N GLU A 118 -11.12 9.50 -0.34
CA GLU A 118 -11.96 8.39 -0.77
C GLU A 118 -11.13 7.13 -1.03
N TYR A 119 -10.00 7.27 -1.75
CA TYR A 119 -9.08 6.18 -2.04
C TYR A 119 -8.55 5.53 -0.76
N LEU A 120 -8.09 6.32 0.22
CA LEU A 120 -7.60 5.80 1.50
C LEU A 120 -8.70 5.10 2.30
N GLN A 121 -9.91 5.67 2.33
CA GLN A 121 -11.04 5.08 3.04
C GLN A 121 -11.48 3.74 2.43
N GLU A 122 -11.51 3.65 1.10
CA GLU A 122 -11.83 2.39 0.42
C GLU A 122 -10.79 1.32 0.74
N LEU A 123 -9.50 1.64 0.69
CA LEU A 123 -8.45 0.69 1.07
C LEU A 123 -8.53 0.27 2.55
N ALA A 124 -8.80 1.21 3.46
CA ALA A 124 -9.02 0.90 4.87
C ALA A 124 -10.21 -0.05 5.08
N SER A 125 -11.32 0.15 4.35
CA SER A 125 -12.52 -0.71 4.42
C SER A 125 -12.23 -2.17 3.97
N GLN A 126 -11.23 -2.35 3.11
CA GLN A 126 -10.78 -3.66 2.65
C GLN A 126 -9.85 -4.36 3.66
N GLY A 127 -9.50 -3.69 4.75
CA GLY A 127 -8.60 -4.20 5.79
C GLY A 127 -7.12 -4.02 5.46
N LEU A 128 -6.77 -3.14 4.51
CA LEU A 128 -5.38 -2.75 4.28
C LEU A 128 -4.91 -1.82 5.39
N THR A 129 -3.63 -1.95 5.75
CA THR A 129 -3.01 -1.08 6.74
C THR A 129 -2.54 0.20 6.06
N ILE A 130 -2.89 1.36 6.62
CA ILE A 130 -2.38 2.66 6.16
C ILE A 130 -1.22 3.07 7.07
N GLN A 131 0.01 2.90 6.60
CA GLN A 131 1.19 3.35 7.31
C GLN A 131 1.28 4.88 7.27
N GLY A 132 1.75 5.48 8.37
CA GLY A 132 1.81 6.94 8.52
C GLY A 132 0.47 7.59 8.91
N SER A 133 -0.56 6.77 9.15
CA SER A 133 -1.74 7.19 9.89
C SER A 133 -1.68 6.70 11.33
N PHE A 134 -2.16 7.51 12.27
CA PHE A 134 -2.23 7.22 13.70
C PHE A 134 -3.68 7.41 14.16
N ASP A 135 -4.34 6.35 14.61
CA ASP A 135 -5.77 6.38 14.97
C ASP A 135 -6.70 6.97 13.89
N GLY A 136 -6.37 6.76 12.61
CA GLY A 136 -7.12 7.29 11.47
C GLY A 136 -6.85 8.76 11.16
N GLU A 137 -5.86 9.37 11.82
CA GLU A 137 -5.37 10.72 11.55
C GLU A 137 -4.04 10.70 10.78
N ILE A 138 -3.78 11.77 10.04
CA ILE A 138 -2.53 12.00 9.30
C ILE A 138 -1.99 13.40 9.57
N TYR A 139 -0.68 13.56 9.41
CA TYR A 139 -0.02 14.85 9.57
C TYR A 139 -0.23 15.75 8.35
N VAL A 140 -0.64 16.98 8.59
CA VAL A 140 -0.76 18.05 7.60
C VAL A 140 -0.04 19.31 8.08
N LEU A 141 0.36 20.18 7.15
CA LEU A 141 0.92 21.48 7.52
C LEU A 141 -0.11 22.31 8.29
N LYS A 142 0.36 22.95 9.35
CA LYS A 142 -0.45 23.78 10.25
C LYS A 142 -0.91 25.04 9.50
N GLY A 143 -2.22 25.29 9.54
CA GLY A 143 -2.86 26.38 8.80
C GLY A 143 -3.58 25.91 7.53
N LYS A 144 -4.46 26.77 7.01
CA LYS A 144 -5.22 26.51 5.78
C LYS A 144 -4.43 26.98 4.57
N VAL A 145 -4.40 26.16 3.53
CA VAL A 145 -3.91 26.58 2.20
C VAL A 145 -4.81 27.72 1.74
N LYS A 146 -4.24 28.91 1.51
CA LYS A 146 -4.97 30.00 0.86
C LYS A 146 -5.19 29.57 -0.60
N LYS A 147 -6.45 29.51 -1.02
CA LYS A 147 -6.83 29.37 -2.44
C LYS A 147 -6.27 30.52 -3.26
#